data_AF-A0A9P3UY01-F1
#
_entry.id   AF-A0A9P3UY01-F1
#
_cell.length_a   1.000
_cell.length_b   1.000
_cell.length_c   1.000
_cell.angle_alpha   90.00
_cell.angle_beta   90.00
_cell.angle_gamma   90.00
#
_symmetry.space_group_name_H-M   'P 1'
#
loop_
_entity.id
_entity.type
_entity.pdbx_description
1 polymer ?
#
loop_
_entity_poly.entity_id
_entity_poly.type
_entity_poly.pdbx_seq_one_letter_code
_entity_poly.pdbx_strand_id
1 'polypeptide(L)'
;MDLDRITHPLRLARGSHQPGSAKGCAMNVISFINGDEQITDFPATSARPLAAFVHLCNDQLAGPDGYLAPDDAVIALDLGWLTVGTACDGAVADRVVRAWVSKLLMSPPWGVIRYAGGAAAEVISGIGELHRTLAPGELPDIAVWDGAARAAREISASMAPGAQRYAVRAAYQSTALADTDKWETLDAVTGNALRAHRLANLDGGADRIVAVTRHAIRSWRRLAGLSVVGNGSVPVATAARRKGAAWQVA
;
A
#
# COMPACT_ATOMS: atom_id res chain seq x y z
N MET A 1 22.57 0.89 23.72
CA MET A 1 22.51 0.34 22.34
C MET A 1 23.95 0.15 21.92
N ASP A 2 24.38 -1.09 21.78
CA ASP A 2 25.77 -1.44 21.50
C ASP A 2 26.03 -1.29 19.99
N LEU A 3 26.44 -0.08 19.59
CA LEU A 3 26.64 0.32 18.20
C LEU A 3 27.82 -0.41 17.54
N ASP A 4 28.70 -1.02 18.35
CA ASP A 4 29.93 -1.68 17.93
C ASP A 4 29.71 -3.09 17.35
N ARG A 5 28.47 -3.60 17.39
CA ARG A 5 28.05 -4.89 16.81
C ARG A 5 27.59 -4.83 15.35
N ILE A 6 27.43 -3.63 14.78
CA ILE A 6 27.04 -3.48 13.36
C ILE A 6 28.30 -3.57 12.51
N THR A 7 28.76 -4.78 12.21
CA THR A 7 29.94 -5.00 11.35
C THR A 7 29.67 -4.62 9.90
N HIS A 8 28.40 -4.53 9.49
CA HIS A 8 27.96 -4.13 8.15
C HIS A 8 26.69 -3.26 8.28
N PRO A 9 26.70 -1.98 7.88
CA PRO A 9 25.51 -1.15 7.95
C PRO A 9 24.41 -1.77 7.06
N LEU A 10 23.19 -1.86 7.59
CA LEU A 10 22.04 -2.35 6.83
C LEU A 10 21.86 -1.47 5.58
N ARG A 11 21.85 -2.09 4.40
CA ARG A 11 21.60 -1.39 3.14
C ARG A 11 20.21 -1.73 2.64
N LEU A 12 19.48 -0.69 2.21
CA LEU A 12 18.19 -0.91 1.59
C LEU A 12 18.36 -1.59 0.23
N ALA A 13 17.58 -2.64 0.00
CA ALA A 13 17.68 -3.48 -1.17
C ALA A 13 16.30 -3.97 -1.64
N ARG A 14 16.23 -4.35 -2.91
CA ARG A 14 15.07 -4.94 -3.55
C ARG A 14 14.72 -6.31 -2.99
N GLY A 15 13.43 -6.59 -2.89
CA GLY A 15 12.86 -7.88 -2.49
C GLY A 15 12.75 -8.07 -0.98
N SER A 16 12.23 -9.23 -0.60
CA SER A 16 12.17 -9.66 0.80
C SER A 16 13.49 -10.29 1.22
N HIS A 17 13.91 -10.03 2.45
CA HIS A 17 15.23 -10.43 2.97
C HIS A 17 15.11 -11.31 4.20
N GLN A 18 16.07 -12.23 4.36
CA GLN A 18 16.17 -13.07 5.54
C GLN A 18 16.94 -12.35 6.66
N PRO A 19 16.64 -12.64 7.94
CA PRO A 19 17.44 -12.18 9.06
C PRO A 19 18.94 -12.47 8.88
N GLY A 20 19.80 -11.50 9.18
CA GLY A 20 21.25 -11.65 9.07
C GLY A 20 21.84 -11.44 7.68
N SER A 21 21.04 -11.17 6.65
CA SER A 21 21.52 -10.90 5.28
C SER A 21 22.20 -9.54 5.08
N ALA A 22 22.21 -8.67 6.10
CA ALA A 22 22.60 -7.26 6.03
C ALA A 22 21.81 -6.42 5.00
N LYS A 23 20.69 -6.95 4.50
CA LYS A 23 19.77 -6.29 3.58
C LYS A 23 18.40 -6.11 4.24
N GLY A 24 17.67 -5.09 3.82
CA GLY A 24 16.29 -4.87 4.20
C GLY A 24 15.58 -3.97 3.22
N CYS A 25 14.25 -3.94 3.24
CA CYS A 25 13.46 -2.88 2.62
C CYS A 25 13.14 -1.79 3.65
N ALA A 26 12.60 -0.66 3.19
CA ALA A 26 12.15 0.41 4.08
C ALA A 26 11.18 -0.08 5.17
N MET A 27 10.30 -1.05 4.87
CA MET A 27 9.34 -1.57 5.84
C MET A 27 10.01 -2.39 6.95
N ASN A 28 11.12 -3.10 6.67
CA ASN A 28 11.89 -3.78 7.72
C ASN A 28 12.51 -2.78 8.70
N VAL A 29 12.97 -1.62 8.20
CA VAL A 29 13.48 -0.55 9.05
C VAL A 29 12.37 0.02 9.94
N ILE A 30 11.17 0.24 9.39
CA ILE A 30 10.02 0.69 10.18
C ILE A 30 9.65 -0.35 11.25
N SER A 31 9.59 -1.63 10.89
CA SER A 31 9.33 -2.74 11.82
C SER A 31 10.34 -2.77 12.98
N PHE A 32 11.62 -2.61 12.67
CA PHE A 32 12.70 -2.58 13.65
C PHE A 32 12.61 -1.37 14.59
N ILE A 33 12.40 -0.16 14.04
CA ILE A 33 12.28 1.06 14.83
C ILE A 33 11.04 1.02 15.73
N ASN A 34 9.95 0.43 15.24
CA ASN A 34 8.72 0.25 16.01
C ASN A 34 8.89 -0.74 17.17
N GLY A 35 9.88 -1.64 17.09
CA GLY A 35 10.12 -2.68 18.08
C GLY A 35 9.18 -3.88 17.91
N ASP A 36 8.82 -4.21 16.67
CA ASP A 36 8.06 -5.42 16.39
C ASP A 36 8.85 -6.66 16.85
N GLU A 37 8.15 -7.66 17.39
CA GLU A 37 8.76 -8.92 17.86
C GLU A 37 9.50 -9.66 16.74
N GLN A 38 8.95 -9.57 15.52
CA GLN A 38 9.55 -10.10 14.30
C GLN A 38 9.66 -8.99 13.26
N ILE A 39 10.86 -8.83 12.69
CA ILE A 39 11.10 -7.87 11.62
C ILE A 39 10.48 -8.39 10.32
N THR A 40 9.53 -7.64 9.78
CA THR A 40 8.73 -8.04 8.62
C THR A 40 8.57 -6.89 7.61
N ASP A 41 8.08 -7.21 6.41
CA ASP A 41 7.68 -6.23 5.39
C ASP A 41 6.33 -5.56 5.73
N PHE A 42 5.62 -6.05 6.75
CA PHE A 42 4.31 -5.57 7.18
C PHE A 42 4.31 -5.19 8.67
N PRO A 43 4.89 -4.03 9.05
CA PRO A 43 4.97 -3.63 10.44
C PRO A 43 3.60 -3.53 11.10
N ALA A 44 3.52 -3.88 12.39
CA ALA A 44 2.25 -3.90 13.12
C ALA A 44 1.54 -2.54 13.17
N THR A 45 2.28 -1.43 13.06
CA THR A 45 1.73 -0.06 13.06
C THR A 45 1.28 0.43 11.69
N SER A 46 1.46 -0.36 10.63
CA SER A 46 1.14 0.03 9.26
C SER A 46 -0.01 -0.79 8.70
N ALA A 47 -0.93 -0.14 7.98
CA ALA A 47 -1.92 -0.85 7.19
C ALA A 47 -1.18 -1.70 6.13
N ARG A 48 -1.44 -3.01 6.14
CA ARG A 48 -0.87 -3.98 5.18
C ARG A 48 -0.91 -3.53 3.72
N PRO A 49 -2.02 -3.00 3.17
CA PRO A 49 -2.02 -2.55 1.78
C PRO A 49 -1.03 -1.40 1.52
N LEU A 50 -0.86 -0.47 2.47
CA LEU A 50 0.09 0.63 2.30
C LEU A 50 1.54 0.15 2.39
N ALA A 51 1.83 -0.79 3.29
CA ALA A 51 3.13 -1.44 3.37
C ALA A 51 3.50 -2.12 2.03
N ALA A 52 2.53 -2.77 1.38
CA ALA A 52 2.73 -3.37 0.06
C ALA A 52 3.03 -2.33 -1.04
N PHE A 53 2.39 -1.14 -1.01
CA PHE A 53 2.73 -0.04 -1.91
C PHE A 53 4.16 0.50 -1.67
N VAL A 54 4.58 0.63 -0.41
CA VAL A 54 5.95 1.04 -0.08
C VAL A 54 6.96 -0.01 -0.51
N HIS A 55 6.67 -1.30 -0.32
CA HIS A 55 7.53 -2.39 -0.78
C HIS A 55 7.69 -2.37 -2.32
N LEU A 56 6.59 -2.23 -3.08
CA LEU A 56 6.69 -2.06 -4.55
C LEU A 56 7.55 -0.85 -4.93
N CYS A 57 7.40 0.27 -4.20
CA CYS A 57 8.18 1.47 -4.45
C CYS A 57 9.67 1.26 -4.16
N ASN A 58 10.01 0.63 -3.04
CA ASN A 58 11.38 0.25 -2.67
C ASN A 58 12.01 -0.60 -3.78
N ASP A 59 11.29 -1.61 -4.27
CA ASP A 59 11.78 -2.49 -5.33
C ASP A 59 12.05 -1.80 -6.66
N GLN A 60 11.25 -0.78 -7.00
CA GLN A 60 11.39 -0.02 -8.24
C GLN A 60 12.48 1.07 -8.15
N LEU A 61 12.73 1.56 -6.94
CA LEU A 61 13.80 2.51 -6.66
C LEU A 61 15.19 1.85 -6.59
N ALA A 62 15.24 0.52 -6.40
CA ALA A 62 16.52 -0.19 -6.37
C ALA A 62 17.21 -0.17 -7.73
N GLY A 63 18.51 0.12 -7.72
CA GLY A 63 19.35 0.11 -8.90
C GLY A 63 19.60 -1.30 -9.46
N PRO A 64 20.39 -1.40 -10.56
CA PRO A 64 20.71 -2.69 -11.19
C PRO A 64 21.46 -3.67 -10.27
N ASP A 65 22.19 -3.16 -9.27
CA ASP A 65 22.87 -3.94 -8.25
C ASP A 65 21.93 -4.47 -7.15
N GLY A 66 20.65 -4.11 -7.23
CA GLY A 66 19.61 -4.48 -6.28
C GLY A 66 19.58 -3.64 -5.00
N TYR A 67 20.44 -2.62 -4.86
CA TYR A 67 20.45 -1.72 -3.72
C TYR A 67 19.84 -0.36 -4.07
N LEU A 68 19.30 0.33 -3.08
CA LEU A 68 18.86 1.72 -3.25
C LEU A 68 20.07 2.65 -3.13
N ALA A 69 20.13 3.66 -4.00
CA ALA A 69 21.03 4.79 -3.80
C ALA A 69 20.61 5.59 -2.56
N PRO A 70 21.48 6.42 -1.97
CA PRO A 70 21.16 7.18 -0.75
C PRO A 70 19.88 8.02 -0.86
N ASP A 71 19.69 8.75 -1.97
CA ASP A 71 18.51 9.59 -2.17
C ASP A 71 17.22 8.77 -2.30
N ASP A 72 17.29 7.64 -3.02
CA ASP A 72 16.19 6.69 -3.17
C ASP A 72 15.82 6.01 -1.85
N ALA A 73 16.83 5.69 -1.02
CA ALA A 73 16.62 5.14 0.31
C ALA A 73 15.88 6.13 1.22
N VAL A 74 16.21 7.42 1.16
CA VAL A 74 15.48 8.48 1.88
C VAL A 74 14.03 8.54 1.40
N ILE A 75 13.78 8.48 0.09
CA ILE A 75 12.40 8.45 -0.45
C ILE A 75 11.62 7.25 0.08
N ALA A 76 12.18 6.04 0.03
CA ALA A 76 11.53 4.82 0.48
C ALA A 76 11.22 4.88 2.00
N LEU A 77 12.15 5.38 2.81
CA LEU A 77 11.99 5.54 4.26
C LEU A 77 10.95 6.61 4.61
N ASP A 78 10.93 7.74 3.90
CA ASP A 78 9.91 8.79 4.08
C ASP A 78 8.51 8.23 3.81
N LEU A 79 8.34 7.43 2.74
CA LEU A 79 7.08 6.77 2.45
C LEU A 79 6.71 5.76 3.53
N GLY A 80 7.66 4.93 4.00
CA GLY A 80 7.46 4.00 5.10
C GLY A 80 7.03 4.69 6.39
N TRP A 81 7.63 5.83 6.73
CA TRP A 81 7.21 6.60 7.92
C TRP A 81 5.78 7.13 7.83
N LEU A 82 5.30 7.47 6.63
CA LEU A 82 3.92 7.92 6.44
C LEU A 82 2.90 6.80 6.67
N THR A 83 3.29 5.52 6.65
CA THR A 83 2.39 4.40 6.97
C THR A 83 2.27 4.15 8.46
N VAL A 84 3.13 4.71 9.31
CA VAL A 84 3.05 4.51 10.76
C VAL A 84 1.76 5.12 11.33
N GLY A 85 1.09 4.34 12.18
CA GLY A 85 -0.19 4.69 12.80
C GLY A 85 -1.39 4.51 11.87
N THR A 86 -1.22 3.86 10.71
CA THR A 86 -2.32 3.60 9.78
C THR A 86 -2.97 2.23 9.99
N ALA A 87 -2.40 1.36 10.82
CA ALA A 87 -3.10 0.17 11.30
C ALA A 87 -4.42 0.60 11.95
N CYS A 88 -5.53 0.05 11.46
CA CYS A 88 -6.88 0.36 11.93
C CYS A 88 -7.55 -0.94 12.34
N ASP A 89 -8.24 -0.94 13.48
CA ASP A 89 -9.00 -2.09 13.97
C ASP A 89 -10.51 -1.81 13.96
N GLY A 90 -11.31 -2.88 13.89
CA GLY A 90 -12.76 -2.84 14.07
C GLY A 90 -13.53 -2.07 12.98
N ALA A 91 -14.64 -1.43 13.37
CA ALA A 91 -15.57 -0.78 12.43
C ALA A 91 -14.97 0.44 11.70
N VAL A 92 -13.99 1.13 12.32
CA VAL A 92 -13.25 2.23 11.68
C VAL A 92 -12.44 1.71 10.49
N ALA A 93 -11.88 0.50 10.61
CA ALA A 93 -11.14 -0.14 9.53
C ALA A 93 -12.05 -0.43 8.32
N ASP A 94 -13.28 -0.91 8.52
CA ASP A 94 -14.18 -1.24 7.41
C ASP A 94 -14.54 -0.02 6.55
N ARG A 95 -14.92 1.09 7.21
CA ARG A 95 -15.25 2.34 6.50
C ARG A 95 -14.04 2.88 5.73
N VAL A 96 -12.86 2.86 6.34
CA VAL A 96 -11.62 3.33 5.69
C VAL A 96 -11.28 2.43 4.51
N VAL A 97 -11.35 1.11 4.68
CA VAL A 97 -11.04 0.12 3.63
C VAL A 97 -11.97 0.29 2.43
N ARG A 98 -13.29 0.31 2.61
CA ARG A 98 -14.24 0.45 1.47
C ARG A 98 -14.04 1.76 0.73
N ALA A 99 -13.96 2.88 1.45
CA ALA A 99 -13.73 4.18 0.84
C ALA A 99 -12.36 4.26 0.14
N TRP A 100 -11.33 3.62 0.71
CA TRP A 100 -10.00 3.58 0.11
C TRP A 100 -9.96 2.69 -1.13
N VAL A 101 -10.63 1.54 -1.12
CA VAL A 101 -10.77 0.65 -2.29
C VAL A 101 -11.51 1.37 -3.42
N SER A 102 -12.60 2.10 -3.14
CA SER A 102 -13.25 2.95 -4.14
C SER A 102 -12.26 3.93 -4.79
N LYS A 103 -11.38 4.56 -3.99
CA LYS A 103 -10.32 5.44 -4.51
C LYS A 103 -9.23 4.66 -5.27
N LEU A 104 -8.81 3.49 -4.81
CA LEU A 104 -7.87 2.61 -5.51
C LEU A 104 -8.39 2.24 -6.89
N LEU A 105 -9.70 2.03 -7.03
CA LEU A 105 -10.34 1.73 -8.29
C LEU A 105 -10.46 2.98 -9.18
N MET A 106 -11.05 4.06 -8.67
CA MET A 106 -11.58 5.15 -9.52
C MET A 106 -10.79 6.47 -9.48
N SER A 107 -9.86 6.66 -8.55
CA SER A 107 -9.21 7.96 -8.35
C SER A 107 -8.41 8.38 -9.59
N PRO A 108 -8.73 9.48 -10.30
CA PRO A 108 -8.01 9.86 -11.52
C PRO A 108 -6.50 10.08 -11.36
N PRO A 109 -5.99 10.59 -10.22
CA PRO A 109 -4.55 10.73 -10.01
C PRO A 109 -3.78 9.41 -9.93
N TRP A 110 -4.38 8.34 -9.36
CA TRP A 110 -3.61 7.17 -8.93
C TRP A 110 -4.33 5.82 -8.99
N GLY A 111 -5.64 5.80 -9.24
CA GLY A 111 -6.43 4.59 -9.29
C GLY A 111 -6.22 3.78 -10.57
N VAL A 112 -6.58 2.50 -10.51
CA VAL A 112 -6.32 1.53 -11.59
C VAL A 112 -7.20 1.75 -12.83
N ILE A 113 -8.31 2.51 -12.71
CA ILE A 113 -9.17 2.88 -13.85
C ILE A 113 -8.41 3.53 -15.00
N ARG A 114 -7.30 4.22 -14.70
CA ARG A 114 -6.44 4.85 -15.71
C ARG A 114 -5.84 3.88 -16.72
N TYR A 115 -5.83 2.59 -16.40
CA TYR A 115 -5.30 1.53 -17.24
C TYR A 115 -6.39 0.80 -18.02
N ALA A 116 -7.63 1.27 -17.94
CA ALA A 116 -8.79 0.65 -18.56
C ALA A 116 -9.50 1.63 -19.51
N GLY A 117 -10.01 1.08 -20.61
CA GLY A 117 -10.95 1.75 -21.51
C GLY A 117 -12.17 0.87 -21.80
N GLY A 118 -13.20 1.45 -22.41
CA GLY A 118 -14.44 0.75 -22.79
C GLY A 118 -15.10 0.02 -21.62
N ALA A 119 -15.62 -1.18 -21.89
CA ALA A 119 -16.31 -2.03 -20.90
C ALA A 119 -15.51 -2.29 -19.61
N ALA A 120 -14.18 -2.30 -19.70
CA ALA A 120 -13.33 -2.48 -18.52
C ALA A 120 -13.32 -1.25 -17.60
N ALA A 121 -13.34 -0.05 -18.17
CA ALA A 121 -13.46 1.18 -17.39
C ALA A 121 -14.86 1.29 -16.76
N GLU A 122 -15.90 0.90 -17.50
CA GLU A 122 -17.28 0.87 -17.02
C GLU A 122 -17.44 -0.08 -15.84
N VAL A 123 -16.94 -1.31 -15.93
CA VAL A 123 -17.08 -2.28 -14.83
C VAL A 123 -16.27 -1.89 -13.58
N ILE A 124 -15.06 -1.32 -13.77
CA ILE A 124 -14.27 -0.78 -12.65
C ILE A 124 -15.01 0.39 -11.98
N SER A 125 -15.60 1.28 -12.78
CA SER A 125 -16.37 2.42 -12.27
C SER A 125 -17.62 1.96 -11.52
N GLY A 126 -18.37 1.01 -12.07
CA GLY A 126 -19.55 0.45 -11.43
C GLY A 126 -19.22 -0.17 -10.07
N ILE A 127 -18.19 -1.02 -9.99
CA ILE A 127 -17.78 -1.64 -8.71
C ILE A 127 -17.24 -0.58 -7.74
N GLY A 128 -16.43 0.36 -8.21
CA GLY A 128 -15.91 1.43 -7.36
C GLY A 128 -17.01 2.34 -6.80
N GLU A 129 -18.09 2.52 -7.56
CA GLU A 129 -19.29 3.25 -7.14
C GLU A 129 -20.08 2.48 -6.07
N LEU A 130 -20.24 1.16 -6.21
CA LEU A 130 -20.86 0.32 -5.19
C LEU A 130 -20.13 0.44 -3.83
N HIS A 131 -18.79 0.43 -3.84
CA HIS A 131 -18.00 0.69 -2.62
C HIS A 131 -18.20 2.10 -2.06
N ARG A 132 -18.45 3.09 -2.91
CA ARG A 132 -18.60 4.50 -2.52
C ARG A 132 -19.95 4.77 -1.88
N THR A 133 -21.01 4.15 -2.39
CA THR A 133 -22.40 4.46 -2.00
C THR A 133 -22.89 3.62 -0.84
N LEU A 134 -22.28 2.47 -0.55
CA LEU A 134 -22.68 1.61 0.56
C LEU A 134 -22.54 2.36 1.89
N ALA A 135 -23.65 2.55 2.59
CA ALA A 135 -23.63 3.27 3.86
C ALA A 135 -22.97 2.43 4.97
N PRO A 136 -22.34 3.06 5.98
CA PRO A 136 -21.81 2.32 7.12
C PRO A 136 -22.90 1.49 7.81
N GLY A 137 -22.67 0.18 7.94
CA GLY A 137 -23.62 -0.76 8.57
C GLY A 137 -24.72 -1.27 7.66
N GLU A 138 -24.78 -0.82 6.40
CA GLU A 138 -25.70 -1.36 5.40
C GLU A 138 -25.17 -2.67 4.83
N LEU A 139 -26.07 -3.63 4.59
CA LEU A 139 -25.73 -4.87 3.92
C LEU A 139 -25.75 -4.63 2.39
N PRO A 140 -24.72 -5.08 1.67
CA PRO A 140 -24.70 -4.98 0.22
C PRO A 140 -25.82 -5.80 -0.41
N ASP A 141 -26.43 -5.27 -1.48
CA ASP A 141 -27.36 -6.05 -2.31
C ASP A 141 -26.58 -7.15 -3.04
N ILE A 142 -26.71 -8.37 -2.55
CA ILE A 142 -25.97 -9.55 -3.04
C ILE A 142 -26.15 -9.70 -4.56
N ALA A 143 -27.35 -9.50 -5.10
CA ALA A 143 -27.60 -9.68 -6.53
C ALA A 143 -26.86 -8.65 -7.39
N VAL A 144 -26.79 -7.41 -6.92
CA VAL A 144 -26.05 -6.33 -7.59
C VAL A 144 -24.55 -6.60 -7.56
N TRP A 145 -24.02 -6.96 -6.39
CA TRP A 145 -22.59 -7.24 -6.21
C TRP A 145 -22.14 -8.49 -6.98
N ASP A 146 -22.94 -9.57 -6.98
CA ASP A 146 -22.69 -10.78 -7.76
C ASP A 146 -22.78 -10.53 -9.27
N GLY A 147 -23.72 -9.70 -9.70
CA GLY A 147 -23.83 -9.27 -11.09
C GLY A 147 -22.57 -8.54 -11.55
N ALA A 148 -22.10 -7.57 -10.76
CA ALA A 148 -20.88 -6.83 -11.04
C ALA A 148 -19.63 -7.73 -11.02
N ALA A 149 -19.54 -8.67 -10.07
CA ALA A 149 -18.47 -9.63 -9.97
C ALA A 149 -18.39 -10.55 -11.20
N ARG A 150 -19.51 -11.09 -11.66
CA ARG A 150 -19.57 -11.94 -12.87
C ARG A 150 -19.15 -11.16 -14.11
N ALA A 151 -19.67 -9.95 -14.30
CA ALA A 151 -19.30 -9.10 -15.43
C ALA A 151 -17.78 -8.80 -15.44
N ALA A 152 -17.21 -8.43 -14.29
CA ALA A 152 -15.78 -8.17 -14.19
C ALA A 152 -14.94 -9.43 -14.46
N ARG A 153 -15.37 -10.59 -13.96
CA ARG A 153 -14.71 -11.88 -14.20
C ARG A 153 -14.68 -12.22 -15.69
N GLU A 154 -15.81 -12.13 -16.37
CA GLU A 154 -15.95 -12.40 -17.81
C GLU A 154 -15.06 -11.48 -18.65
N ILE A 155 -15.10 -10.17 -18.39
CA ILE A 155 -14.23 -9.20 -19.04
C ILE A 155 -12.75 -9.54 -18.80
N SER A 156 -12.35 -9.83 -17.56
CA SER A 156 -10.95 -10.15 -17.25
C SER A 156 -10.47 -11.48 -17.84
N ALA A 157 -11.39 -12.41 -18.13
CA ALA A 157 -11.08 -13.71 -18.70
C ALA A 157 -10.76 -13.63 -20.20
N SER A 158 -11.42 -12.72 -20.94
CA SER A 158 -11.17 -12.49 -22.36
C SER A 158 -9.94 -11.62 -22.66
N MET A 159 -9.40 -10.96 -21.63
CA MET A 159 -8.24 -10.07 -21.77
C MET A 159 -6.89 -10.79 -21.80
N ALA A 160 -5.99 -10.30 -22.65
CA ALA A 160 -4.57 -10.65 -22.61
C ALA A 160 -3.94 -10.23 -21.25
N PRO A 161 -2.86 -10.90 -20.80
CA PRO A 161 -2.10 -10.45 -19.64
C PRO A 161 -1.58 -9.02 -19.84
N GLY A 162 -1.91 -8.13 -18.91
CA GLY A 162 -1.52 -6.72 -18.99
C GLY A 162 -2.13 -5.90 -17.85
N ALA A 163 -1.76 -4.62 -17.77
CA ALA A 163 -2.20 -3.73 -16.70
C ALA A 163 -3.73 -3.65 -16.58
N GLN A 164 -4.43 -3.55 -17.73
CA GLN A 164 -5.89 -3.50 -17.78
C GLN A 164 -6.54 -4.74 -17.17
N ARG A 165 -6.05 -5.94 -17.48
CA ARG A 165 -6.57 -7.19 -16.92
C ARG A 165 -6.45 -7.21 -15.39
N TYR A 166 -5.30 -6.76 -14.87
CA TYR A 166 -5.08 -6.70 -13.42
C TYR A 166 -5.89 -5.60 -12.74
N ALA A 167 -6.16 -4.48 -13.43
CA ALA A 167 -7.08 -3.45 -12.93
C ALA A 167 -8.50 -4.00 -12.77
N VAL A 168 -9.01 -4.74 -13.77
CA VAL A 168 -10.32 -5.39 -13.68
C VAL A 168 -10.33 -6.48 -12.60
N ARG A 169 -9.24 -7.25 -12.45
CA ARG A 169 -9.13 -8.24 -11.36
C ARG A 169 -9.14 -7.61 -9.98
N ALA A 170 -8.53 -6.43 -9.80
CA ALA A 170 -8.60 -5.71 -8.54
C ALA A 170 -10.05 -5.32 -8.22
N ALA A 171 -10.82 -4.84 -9.21
CA ALA A 171 -12.24 -4.56 -9.04
C ALA A 171 -13.04 -5.84 -8.72
N TYR A 172 -12.87 -6.91 -9.51
CA TYR A 172 -13.51 -8.20 -9.27
C TYR A 172 -13.26 -8.73 -7.86
N GLN A 173 -12.00 -8.81 -7.41
CA GLN A 173 -11.70 -9.33 -6.07
C GLN A 173 -12.28 -8.44 -4.97
N SER A 174 -12.45 -7.15 -5.23
CA SER A 174 -13.00 -6.22 -4.24
C SER A 174 -14.48 -6.45 -3.94
N THR A 175 -15.21 -7.16 -4.81
CA THR A 175 -16.62 -7.47 -4.55
C THR A 175 -16.77 -8.44 -3.37
N ALA A 176 -15.77 -9.29 -3.13
CA ALA A 176 -15.76 -10.23 -2.01
C ALA A 176 -15.54 -9.57 -0.63
N LEU A 177 -15.19 -8.27 -0.58
CA LEU A 177 -15.09 -7.52 0.68
C LEU A 177 -16.47 -7.34 1.37
N ALA A 178 -17.55 -7.63 0.66
CA ALA A 178 -18.89 -7.70 1.21
C ALA A 178 -19.04 -8.84 2.24
N ASP A 179 -18.45 -10.01 1.96
CA ASP A 179 -18.92 -11.29 2.53
C ASP A 179 -17.84 -12.09 3.29
N THR A 180 -16.55 -11.73 3.19
CA THR A 180 -15.43 -12.61 3.61
C THR A 180 -14.48 -11.99 4.64
N ASP A 181 -13.48 -12.78 5.08
CA ASP A 181 -12.32 -12.27 5.83
C ASP A 181 -11.67 -11.12 5.06
N LYS A 182 -11.87 -9.92 5.60
CA LYS A 182 -11.62 -8.66 4.90
C LYS A 182 -10.14 -8.47 4.57
N TRP A 183 -9.24 -9.08 5.34
CA TRP A 183 -7.81 -8.84 5.20
C TRP A 183 -7.19 -9.63 4.05
N GLU A 184 -7.50 -10.92 3.91
CA GLU A 184 -7.02 -11.73 2.77
C GLU A 184 -7.55 -11.19 1.44
N THR A 185 -8.84 -10.83 1.41
CA THR A 185 -9.46 -10.22 0.23
C THR A 185 -8.83 -8.87 -0.10
N LEU A 186 -8.54 -8.03 0.90
CA LEU A 186 -7.87 -6.74 0.68
C LEU A 186 -6.43 -6.92 0.15
N ASP A 187 -5.70 -7.92 0.64
CA ASP A 187 -4.37 -8.27 0.14
C ASP A 187 -4.45 -8.71 -1.34
N ALA A 188 -5.47 -9.49 -1.72
CA ALA A 188 -5.70 -9.89 -3.12
C ALA A 188 -6.05 -8.69 -4.02
N VAL A 189 -6.92 -7.79 -3.56
CA VAL A 189 -7.27 -6.54 -4.28
C VAL A 189 -6.03 -5.69 -4.49
N THR A 190 -5.26 -5.46 -3.42
CA THR A 190 -4.05 -4.65 -3.44
C THR A 190 -2.99 -5.28 -4.35
N GLY A 191 -2.77 -6.59 -4.25
CA GLY A 191 -1.83 -7.31 -5.10
C GLY A 191 -2.15 -7.19 -6.59
N ASN A 192 -3.43 -7.26 -6.97
CA ASN A 192 -3.84 -7.04 -8.37
C ASN A 192 -3.61 -5.58 -8.81
N ALA A 193 -3.95 -4.60 -7.96
CA ALA A 193 -3.71 -3.20 -8.27
C ALA A 193 -2.21 -2.88 -8.43
N LEU A 194 -1.36 -3.39 -7.54
CA LEU A 194 0.09 -3.25 -7.63
C LEU A 194 0.66 -3.88 -8.90
N ARG A 195 0.14 -5.03 -9.33
CA ARG A 195 0.50 -5.64 -10.63
C ARG A 195 0.10 -4.75 -11.80
N ALA A 196 -1.10 -4.14 -11.75
CA ALA A 196 -1.54 -3.19 -12.77
C ALA A 196 -0.60 -1.97 -12.85
N HIS A 197 -0.28 -1.37 -11.70
CA HIS A 197 0.68 -0.26 -11.62
C HIS A 197 2.06 -0.65 -12.13
N ARG A 198 2.58 -1.82 -11.73
CA ARG A 198 3.90 -2.31 -12.17
C ARG A 198 3.93 -2.48 -13.69
N LEU A 199 2.97 -3.19 -14.26
CA LEU A 199 2.93 -3.49 -15.70
C LEU A 199 2.72 -2.23 -16.56
N ALA A 200 1.94 -1.27 -16.09
CA ALA A 200 1.71 -0.02 -16.80
C ALA A 200 2.90 0.96 -16.77
N ASN A 201 3.88 0.72 -15.89
CA ASN A 201 5.02 1.61 -15.68
C ASN A 201 6.37 0.88 -15.77
N LEU A 202 6.43 -0.26 -16.47
CA LEU A 202 7.70 -0.98 -16.68
C LEU A 202 8.76 -0.07 -17.31
N ASP A 203 8.35 0.81 -18.22
CA ASP A 203 9.23 1.74 -18.93
C ASP A 203 9.27 3.15 -18.31
N GLY A 204 8.42 3.43 -17.32
CA GLY A 204 8.10 4.78 -16.84
C GLY A 204 8.94 5.27 -15.65
N GLY A 205 9.93 4.49 -15.21
CA GLY A 205 10.77 4.81 -14.05
C GLY A 205 10.02 4.75 -12.69
N ALA A 206 10.79 4.89 -11.61
CA ALA A 206 10.29 4.76 -10.24
C ALA A 206 9.36 5.93 -9.80
N ASP A 207 9.52 7.11 -10.40
CA ASP A 207 8.81 8.34 -10.03
C ASP A 207 7.29 8.19 -10.01
N ARG A 208 6.74 7.46 -11.01
CA ARG A 208 5.30 7.26 -11.10
C ARG A 208 4.78 6.34 -10.00
N ILE A 209 5.56 5.34 -9.60
CA ILE A 209 5.22 4.45 -8.48
C ILE A 209 5.34 5.22 -7.16
N VAL A 210 6.38 6.04 -6.99
CA VAL A 210 6.51 6.96 -5.83
C VAL A 210 5.26 7.84 -5.72
N ALA A 211 4.82 8.47 -6.81
CA ALA A 211 3.64 9.34 -6.82
C ALA A 211 2.35 8.58 -6.47
N VAL A 212 2.14 7.40 -7.05
CA VAL A 212 0.99 6.53 -6.74
C VAL A 212 1.01 6.14 -5.26
N THR A 213 2.16 5.71 -4.72
CA THR A 213 2.31 5.34 -3.30
C THR A 213 2.01 6.53 -2.37
N ARG A 214 2.50 7.74 -2.70
CA ARG A 214 2.15 8.96 -1.94
C ARG A 214 0.64 9.21 -1.94
N HIS A 215 -0.02 9.08 -3.09
CA HIS A 215 -1.46 9.28 -3.18
C HIS A 215 -2.25 8.22 -2.39
N ALA A 216 -1.85 6.95 -2.47
CA ALA A 216 -2.47 5.85 -1.74
C ALA A 216 -2.40 6.07 -0.22
N ILE A 217 -1.23 6.41 0.30
CA ILE A 217 -1.01 6.69 1.73
C ILE A 217 -1.81 7.91 2.18
N ARG A 218 -1.76 9.03 1.43
CA ARG A 218 -2.53 10.23 1.78
C ARG A 218 -4.02 9.99 1.76
N SER A 219 -4.51 9.20 0.81
CA SER A 219 -5.92 8.84 0.74
C SER A 219 -6.34 8.10 2.00
N TRP A 220 -5.57 7.09 2.41
CA TRP A 220 -5.84 6.34 3.63
C TRP A 220 -5.83 7.23 4.87
N ARG A 221 -4.77 8.03 5.04
CA ARG A 221 -4.63 8.93 6.20
C ARG A 221 -5.80 9.91 6.31
N ARG A 222 -6.24 10.50 5.19
CA ARG A 222 -7.42 11.38 5.18
C ARG A 222 -8.70 10.65 5.59
N LEU A 223 -8.91 9.45 5.05
CA LEU A 223 -10.11 8.65 5.35
C LEU A 223 -10.13 8.21 6.83
N ALA A 224 -8.95 7.96 7.40
CA ALA A 224 -8.78 7.59 8.80
C ALA A 224 -8.71 8.79 9.77
N GLY A 225 -8.84 10.04 9.29
CA GLY A 225 -8.73 11.24 10.14
C GLY A 225 -7.32 11.50 10.69
N LEU A 226 -6.29 10.91 10.09
CA LEU A 226 -4.89 11.06 10.48
C LEU A 226 -4.26 12.29 9.82
N SER A 227 -3.31 12.94 10.50
CA SER A 227 -2.59 14.09 9.95
C SER A 227 -1.97 13.79 8.59
N VAL A 228 -2.24 14.65 7.60
CA VAL A 228 -1.64 14.56 6.28
C VAL A 228 -0.37 15.41 6.29
N VAL A 229 0.80 14.78 6.33
CA VAL A 229 2.05 15.52 6.16
C VAL A 229 2.14 15.98 4.69
N GLY A 230 2.44 17.27 4.50
CA GLY A 230 2.59 17.89 3.17
C GLY A 230 3.74 17.29 2.34
N ASN A 231 3.95 17.76 1.12
CA ASN A 231 5.05 17.32 0.22
C ASN A 231 6.48 17.56 0.78
N GLY A 232 6.63 18.16 1.95
CA GLY A 232 7.94 18.38 2.56
C GLY A 232 8.50 17.13 3.22
N SER A 233 9.81 16.90 3.05
CA SER A 233 10.58 15.91 3.78
C SER A 233 10.29 16.00 5.28
N VAL A 234 10.02 14.86 5.93
CA VAL A 234 9.85 14.82 7.38
C VAL A 234 11.23 15.06 8.02
N PRO A 235 11.40 16.05 8.91
CA PRO A 235 12.67 16.21 9.61
C PRO A 235 12.90 14.99 10.51
N VAL A 236 13.92 14.21 10.17
CA VAL A 236 14.40 13.01 10.90
C VAL A 236 14.72 13.31 12.38
N ALA A 237 14.87 14.58 12.76
CA ALA A 237 15.29 15.02 14.10
C ALA A 237 14.24 14.84 15.22
N THR A 238 12.96 14.62 14.91
CA THR A 238 11.91 14.69 15.95
C THR A 238 11.64 13.37 16.68
N ALA A 239 12.04 12.23 16.12
CA ALA A 239 11.83 10.91 16.75
C ALA A 239 12.85 10.61 17.87
N ALA A 240 14.07 11.17 17.78
CA ALA A 240 15.13 10.93 18.77
C ALA A 240 14.89 11.67 20.10
N ARG A 241 14.10 12.75 20.12
CA ARG A 241 13.95 13.59 21.32
C ARG A 241 12.94 13.09 22.36
N ARG A 242 12.07 12.12 22.04
CA ARG A 242 11.08 11.60 23.00
C ARG A 242 11.57 10.45 23.88
N LYS A 243 12.74 9.84 23.60
CA LYS A 243 13.33 8.78 24.44
C LYS A 243 14.42 9.26 25.40
N GLY A 244 14.78 10.54 25.39
CA GLY A 244 15.85 11.09 26.25
C GLY A 244 15.41 11.69 27.59
N ALA A 245 14.10 11.71 27.92
CA ALA A 245 13.59 12.41 29.09
C ALA A 245 13.18 11.51 30.28
N ALA A 246 13.34 10.19 30.16
CA ALA A 246 13.17 9.27 31.26
C ALA A 246 14.44 8.45 31.39
N TRP A 247 15.37 8.94 32.20
CA TRP A 247 16.31 8.20 33.04
C TRP A 247 17.32 9.20 33.60
N GLN A 248 16.94 9.84 34.70
CA GLN A 248 17.88 10.50 35.60
C GLN A 248 17.43 10.29 37.05
N VAL A 249 18.32 9.62 37.79
CA VAL A 249 18.54 9.65 39.25
C VAL A 249 17.52 8.94 40.15
N ALA A 250 17.88 7.73 40.60
CA ALA A 250 18.37 7.47 41.97
C ALA A 250 19.15 6.16 41.98
#